data_AF-A0A2P8WKE7-F1
#
_entry.id   AF-A0A2P8WKE7-F1
#
_cell.length_a   1.000
_cell.length_b   1.000
_cell.length_c   1.000
_cell.angle_alpha   90.00
_cell.angle_beta   90.00
_cell.angle_gamma   90.00
#
_symmetry.space_group_name_H-M   'P 1'
#
loop_
_entity.id
_entity.type
_entity.pdbx_description
1 polymer ?
#
loop_
_entity_poly.entity_id
_entity_poly.type
_entity_poly.pdbx_seq_one_letter_code
_entity_poly.pdbx_strand_id
1 'polypeptide(L)'
;MAQKQAIRALLLALDDWRGAIAAFKHGGSDLASKAQQVRAAGAKVSDLLEDAAVATAIETLVKTAKTEFPQRLDSFHEELQRQPEPILTRELESLKPLSCSRKDLETLMQAYCEGPKHPPKLPRPDQLETYFISLQTAMLEDLQASRWLSRTQKKRRKRKIATGILFTTCGIGLLAGNTLMDWEYAATSYILGGNALMQAVQDLTGEESP
;
A
#
# COMPACT_ATOMS: atom_id res chain seq x y z
N MET A 1 1.53 -17.27 16.78
CA MET A 1 2.94 -16.79 16.64
C MET A 1 3.41 -16.76 15.20
N ALA A 2 3.15 -17.79 14.38
CA ALA A 2 3.56 -17.83 12.96
C ALA A 2 3.04 -16.64 12.13
N GLN A 3 1.75 -16.31 12.21
CA GLN A 3 1.13 -15.19 11.49
C GLN A 3 1.79 -13.83 11.76
N LYS A 4 2.10 -13.54 13.04
CA LYS A 4 2.79 -12.30 13.46
C LYS A 4 4.18 -12.17 12.83
N GLN A 5 4.90 -13.28 12.70
CA GLN A 5 6.21 -13.29 12.08
C GLN A 5 6.12 -13.12 10.56
N ALA A 6 5.16 -13.79 9.92
CA ALA A 6 4.92 -13.69 8.48
C ALA A 6 4.54 -12.24 8.06
N ILE A 7 3.63 -11.59 8.80
CA ILE A 7 3.27 -10.19 8.55
C ILE A 7 4.46 -9.26 8.76
N ARG A 8 5.22 -9.46 9.83
CA ARG A 8 6.43 -8.67 10.06
C ARG A 8 7.43 -8.83 8.91
N ALA A 9 7.60 -10.06 8.40
CA ALA A 9 8.45 -10.33 7.24
C ALA A 9 7.93 -9.59 5.99
N LEU A 10 6.61 -9.58 5.75
CA LEU A 10 5.98 -8.84 4.66
C LEU A 10 6.25 -7.33 4.78
N LEU A 11 6.04 -6.73 5.96
CA LEU A 11 6.26 -5.30 6.17
C LEU A 11 7.72 -4.90 5.95
N LEU A 12 8.67 -5.75 6.37
CA LEU A 12 10.09 -5.55 6.10
C LEU A 12 10.40 -5.70 4.59
N ALA A 13 9.83 -6.69 3.91
CA ALA A 13 9.99 -6.87 2.47
C ALA A 13 9.41 -5.68 1.66
N LEU A 14 8.29 -5.11 2.10
CA LEU A 14 7.72 -3.90 1.51
C LEU A 14 8.65 -2.69 1.70
N ASP A 15 9.31 -2.55 2.86
CA ASP A 15 10.30 -1.49 3.10
C ASP A 15 11.56 -1.68 2.25
N ASP A 16 12.06 -2.91 2.13
CA ASP A 16 13.18 -3.29 1.25
C ASP A 16 12.86 -2.91 -0.21
N TRP A 17 11.66 -3.27 -0.67
CA TRP A 17 11.17 -2.95 -2.02
C TRP A 17 11.07 -1.44 -2.25
N ARG A 18 10.50 -0.71 -1.28
CA ARG A 18 10.43 0.76 -1.30
C ARG A 18 11.81 1.38 -1.42
N GLY A 19 12.78 0.88 -0.66
CA GLY A 19 14.19 1.28 -0.71
C GLY A 19 14.83 1.02 -2.07
N ALA A 20 14.59 -0.15 -2.66
CA ALA A 20 15.10 -0.50 -3.98
C ALA A 20 14.57 0.45 -5.07
N ILE A 21 13.29 0.80 -5.04
CA ILE A 21 12.71 1.76 -6.01
C ILE A 21 13.25 3.18 -5.76
N ALA A 22 13.41 3.59 -4.50
CA ALA A 22 14.02 4.88 -4.18
C ALA A 22 15.45 4.98 -4.73
N ALA A 23 16.26 3.93 -4.58
CA ALA A 23 17.61 3.82 -5.12
C ALA A 23 17.63 3.90 -6.66
N PHE A 24 16.61 3.36 -7.34
CA PHE A 24 16.45 3.49 -8.79
C PHE A 24 16.37 4.96 -9.25
N LYS A 25 15.79 5.86 -8.43
CA LYS A 25 15.58 7.27 -8.77
C LYS A 25 16.86 8.12 -8.77
N HIS A 26 17.89 7.69 -8.03
CA HIS A 26 19.17 8.39 -7.90
C HIS A 26 20.17 7.83 -8.92
N GLY A 27 20.74 8.69 -9.77
CA GLY A 27 21.70 8.28 -10.81
C GLY A 27 23.00 7.74 -10.19
N GLY A 28 23.61 6.71 -10.80
CA GLY A 28 24.90 6.20 -10.33
C GLY A 28 25.21 4.70 -10.53
N SER A 29 24.44 3.93 -11.30
CA SER A 29 24.77 2.52 -11.58
C SER A 29 24.01 2.00 -12.81
N ASP A 30 24.39 0.82 -13.29
CA ASP A 30 23.69 0.07 -14.35
C ASP A 30 22.19 -0.11 -14.04
N LEU A 31 21.36 0.21 -15.03
CA LEU A 31 19.90 0.15 -14.92
C LEU A 31 19.38 -1.28 -14.90
N ALA A 32 20.06 -2.19 -15.60
CA ALA A 32 19.68 -3.60 -15.58
C ALA A 32 19.87 -4.16 -14.16
N SER A 33 21.02 -3.86 -13.54
CA SER A 33 21.28 -4.18 -12.12
C SER A 33 20.23 -3.59 -11.17
N LYS A 34 19.89 -2.30 -11.31
CA LYS A 34 18.86 -1.66 -10.46
C LYS A 34 17.46 -2.24 -10.67
N ALA A 35 17.06 -2.50 -11.91
CA ALA A 35 15.78 -3.14 -12.21
C ALA A 35 15.74 -4.56 -11.62
N GLN A 36 16.86 -5.29 -11.67
CA GLN A 36 16.98 -6.61 -11.06
C GLN A 36 16.83 -6.56 -9.53
N GLN A 37 17.41 -5.55 -8.86
CA GLN A 37 17.23 -5.36 -7.42
C GLN A 37 15.77 -5.08 -7.04
N VAL A 38 15.08 -4.21 -7.80
CA VAL A 38 13.65 -3.96 -7.57
C VAL A 38 12.84 -5.23 -7.77
N ARG A 39 13.09 -5.98 -8.86
CA ARG A 39 12.40 -7.25 -9.12
C ARG A 39 12.66 -8.30 -8.05
N ALA A 40 13.90 -8.42 -7.56
CA ALA A 40 14.24 -9.37 -6.50
C ALA A 40 13.56 -9.01 -5.17
N ALA A 41 13.55 -7.72 -4.81
CA ALA A 41 12.80 -7.26 -3.63
C ALA A 41 11.29 -7.48 -3.81
N GLY A 42 10.78 -7.28 -5.03
CA GLY A 42 9.39 -7.55 -5.39
C GLY A 42 9.00 -9.01 -5.30
N ALA A 43 9.85 -9.92 -5.80
CA ALA A 43 9.61 -11.35 -5.71
C ALA A 43 9.43 -11.79 -4.25
N LYS A 44 10.27 -11.29 -3.33
CA LYS A 44 10.13 -11.54 -1.89
C LYS A 44 8.78 -11.04 -1.32
N VAL A 45 8.26 -9.91 -1.81
CA VAL A 45 6.91 -9.44 -1.43
C VAL A 45 5.85 -10.37 -1.99
N SER A 46 5.94 -10.78 -3.26
CA SER A 46 5.04 -11.76 -3.91
C SER A 46 4.97 -13.06 -3.10
N ASP A 47 6.13 -13.68 -2.83
CA ASP A 47 6.22 -14.95 -2.09
C ASP A 47 5.55 -14.85 -0.72
N LEU A 48 5.68 -13.70 -0.05
CA LEU A 48 5.06 -13.46 1.26
C LEU A 48 3.57 -13.16 1.17
N LEU A 49 3.07 -12.62 0.07
CA LEU A 49 1.63 -12.45 -0.15
C LEU A 49 0.94 -13.80 -0.43
N GLU A 50 1.65 -14.76 -1.02
CA GLU A 50 1.19 -16.13 -1.21
C GLU A 50 1.30 -16.99 0.07
N ASP A 51 2.08 -16.57 1.07
CA ASP A 51 2.18 -17.28 2.35
C ASP A 51 0.81 -17.42 3.02
N ALA A 52 0.43 -18.67 3.33
CA ALA A 52 -0.88 -18.98 3.88
C ALA A 52 -1.20 -18.22 5.17
N ALA A 53 -0.20 -17.90 6.00
CA ALA A 53 -0.40 -17.14 7.23
C ALA A 53 -0.71 -15.66 6.94
N VAL A 54 -0.10 -15.08 5.90
CA VAL A 54 -0.40 -13.71 5.43
C VAL A 54 -1.78 -13.68 4.75
N ALA A 55 -2.07 -14.63 3.85
CA ALA A 55 -3.37 -14.72 3.19
C ALA A 55 -4.51 -14.83 4.23
N THR A 56 -4.36 -15.73 5.22
CA THR A 56 -5.32 -15.89 6.32
C THR A 56 -5.49 -14.60 7.14
N ALA A 57 -4.40 -13.86 7.35
CA ALA A 57 -4.44 -12.59 8.05
C ALA A 57 -5.31 -11.56 7.33
N ILE A 58 -5.05 -11.39 6.04
CA ILE A 58 -5.78 -10.42 5.21
C ILE A 58 -7.24 -10.85 5.08
N GLU A 59 -7.53 -12.14 4.87
CA GLU A 59 -8.89 -12.67 4.83
C GLU A 59 -9.66 -12.41 6.13
N THR A 60 -9.02 -12.62 7.28
CA THR A 60 -9.62 -12.35 8.60
C THR A 60 -10.00 -10.88 8.73
N LEU A 61 -9.09 -9.98 8.36
CA LEU A 61 -9.34 -8.54 8.37
C LEU A 61 -10.50 -8.16 7.45
N VAL A 62 -10.52 -8.67 6.22
CA VAL A 62 -11.60 -8.41 5.25
C VAL A 62 -12.93 -8.93 5.77
N LYS A 63 -12.96 -10.14 6.36
CA LYS A 63 -14.15 -10.73 6.93
C LYS A 63 -14.68 -9.86 8.08
N THR A 64 -13.86 -9.59 9.09
CA THR A 64 -14.24 -8.78 10.26
C THR A 64 -14.73 -7.39 9.83
N ALA A 65 -14.03 -6.71 8.92
CA ALA A 65 -14.44 -5.40 8.42
C ALA A 65 -15.83 -5.43 7.75
N LYS A 66 -16.13 -6.47 6.96
CA LYS A 66 -17.41 -6.58 6.23
C LYS A 66 -18.57 -7.08 7.09
N THR A 67 -18.32 -8.04 7.98
CA THR A 67 -19.38 -8.72 8.71
C THR A 67 -19.68 -8.09 10.06
N GLU A 68 -18.65 -7.60 10.75
CA GLU A 68 -18.80 -7.14 12.13
C GLU A 68 -18.98 -5.62 12.21
N PHE A 69 -18.53 -4.86 11.21
CA PHE A 69 -18.54 -3.39 11.23
C PHE A 69 -19.07 -2.69 9.96
N PRO A 70 -20.21 -3.13 9.38
CA PRO A 70 -20.74 -2.51 8.16
C PRO A 70 -21.07 -1.02 8.35
N GLN A 71 -21.61 -0.63 9.51
CA GLN A 71 -21.95 0.78 9.81
C GLN A 71 -20.72 1.69 9.92
N ARG A 72 -19.55 1.11 10.23
CA ARG A 72 -18.30 1.87 10.30
C ARG A 72 -17.79 2.19 8.90
N LEU A 73 -18.08 1.36 7.90
CA LEU A 73 -17.72 1.65 6.50
C LEU A 73 -18.37 2.94 5.98
N ASP A 74 -19.61 3.20 6.38
CA ASP A 74 -20.38 4.37 5.93
C ASP A 74 -20.02 5.65 6.70
N SER A 75 -19.66 5.53 7.98
CA SER A 75 -19.39 6.66 8.87
C SER A 75 -17.90 7.03 8.97
N PHE A 76 -17.00 6.19 8.46
CA PHE A 76 -15.55 6.36 8.59
C PHE A 76 -15.04 7.67 7.99
N HIS A 77 -15.58 8.10 6.85
CA HIS A 77 -15.18 9.36 6.21
C HIS A 77 -15.44 10.57 7.14
N GLU A 78 -16.59 10.59 7.84
CA GLU A 78 -16.91 11.66 8.80
C GLU A 78 -16.10 11.54 10.09
N GLU A 79 -15.90 10.32 10.59
CA GLU A 79 -15.06 10.04 11.78
C GLU A 79 -13.62 10.53 11.55
N LEU A 80 -13.05 10.19 10.39
CA LEU A 80 -11.69 10.56 10.00
C LEU A 80 -11.51 12.08 9.90
N GLN A 81 -12.52 12.80 9.39
CA GLN A 81 -12.50 14.26 9.32
C GLN A 81 -12.63 14.93 10.70
N ARG A 82 -13.42 14.36 11.62
CA ARG A 82 -13.63 14.92 12.96
C ARG A 82 -12.48 14.61 13.91
N GLN A 83 -11.94 13.38 13.87
CA GLN A 83 -10.98 12.88 14.86
C GLN A 83 -9.90 11.98 14.20
N PRO A 84 -8.94 12.57 13.46
CA PRO A 84 -7.91 11.78 12.76
C PRO A 84 -6.84 11.17 13.70
N GLU A 85 -6.53 11.80 14.83
CA GLU A 85 -5.40 11.41 15.70
C GLU A 85 -5.44 9.97 16.25
N PRO A 86 -6.58 9.46 16.75
CA PRO A 86 -6.65 8.09 17.26
C PRO A 86 -6.36 7.06 16.17
N ILE A 87 -6.86 7.31 14.96
CA ILE A 87 -6.65 6.45 13.79
C ILE A 87 -5.18 6.48 13.40
N LEU A 88 -4.60 7.67 13.29
CA LEU A 88 -3.21 7.87 12.89
C LEU A 88 -2.22 7.22 13.86
N THR A 89 -2.42 7.41 15.16
CA THR A 89 -1.53 6.84 16.20
C THR A 89 -1.52 5.31 16.10
N ARG A 90 -2.70 4.71 15.97
CA ARG A 90 -2.84 3.26 15.85
C ARG A 90 -2.23 2.72 14.57
N GLU A 91 -2.53 3.33 13.42
CA GLU A 91 -1.99 2.84 12.14
C GLU A 91 -0.47 3.02 12.04
N LEU A 92 0.11 4.01 12.72
CA LEU A 92 1.57 4.10 12.85
C LEU A 92 2.16 2.92 13.61
N GLU A 93 1.49 2.46 14.66
CA GLU A 93 1.95 1.30 15.42
C GLU A 93 1.83 0.00 14.63
N SER A 94 0.73 -0.19 13.89
CA SER A 94 0.51 -1.39 13.04
C SER A 94 1.55 -1.47 11.92
N LEU A 95 1.97 -0.33 11.40
CA LEU A 95 2.97 -0.21 10.33
C LEU A 95 4.40 -0.11 10.83
N LYS A 96 4.69 -0.14 12.14
CA LYS A 96 6.05 0.15 12.67
C LYS A 96 7.23 -0.57 11.98
N PRO A 97 7.13 -1.84 11.52
CA PRO A 97 8.20 -2.49 10.77
C PRO A 97 8.41 -1.92 9.35
N LEU A 98 7.38 -1.33 8.75
CA LEU A 98 7.49 -0.48 7.57
C LEU A 98 7.96 0.89 8.06
N SER A 99 9.01 1.48 7.48
CA SER A 99 9.50 2.80 7.90
C SER A 99 8.56 3.94 7.40
N CYS A 100 7.26 3.81 7.67
CA CYS A 100 6.18 4.73 7.35
C CYS A 100 6.17 5.86 8.39
N SER A 101 6.21 7.11 7.92
CA SER A 101 6.15 8.27 8.79
C SER A 101 4.71 8.68 9.09
N ARG A 102 4.53 9.47 10.16
CA ARG A 102 3.27 10.14 10.44
C ARG A 102 2.72 10.89 9.22
N LYS A 103 3.59 11.62 8.53
CA LYS A 103 3.25 12.39 7.33
C LYS A 103 2.78 11.51 6.16
N ASP A 104 3.32 10.31 6.05
CA ASP A 104 2.91 9.35 5.03
C ASP A 104 1.45 8.92 5.24
N LEU A 105 1.07 8.61 6.48
CA LEU A 105 -0.32 8.29 6.82
C LEU A 105 -1.25 9.49 6.72
N GLU A 106 -0.82 10.69 7.14
CA GLU A 106 -1.60 11.93 6.92
C GLU A 106 -1.89 12.14 5.43
N THR A 107 -0.92 11.85 4.56
CA THR A 107 -1.10 11.92 3.11
C THR A 107 -2.13 10.92 2.60
N LEU A 108 -2.14 9.67 3.11
CA LEU A 108 -3.16 8.68 2.78
C LEU A 108 -4.56 9.11 3.26
N MET A 109 -4.67 9.57 4.51
CA MET A 109 -5.94 9.98 5.10
C MET A 109 -6.52 11.20 4.38
N GLN A 110 -5.67 12.17 4.04
CA GLN A 110 -6.08 13.32 3.24
C GLN A 110 -6.58 12.88 1.86
N ALA A 111 -5.85 12.01 1.16
CA ALA A 111 -6.26 11.50 -0.14
C ALA A 111 -7.61 10.77 -0.08
N TYR A 112 -7.85 10.00 0.98
CA TYR A 112 -9.15 9.35 1.21
C TYR A 112 -10.27 10.37 1.50
N CYS A 113 -10.01 11.38 2.32
CA CYS A 113 -10.98 12.45 2.62
C CYS A 113 -11.32 13.33 1.41
N GLU A 114 -10.38 13.53 0.48
CA GLU A 114 -10.59 14.29 -0.76
C GLU A 114 -11.26 13.45 -1.86
N GLY A 115 -11.23 12.14 -1.73
CA GLY A 115 -11.83 11.18 -2.65
C GLY A 115 -13.36 11.05 -2.52
N PRO A 116 -13.97 10.18 -3.33
CA PRO A 116 -15.39 9.88 -3.22
C PRO A 116 -15.73 9.31 -1.84
N LYS A 117 -16.90 9.71 -1.29
CA LYS A 117 -17.36 9.25 0.03
C LYS A 117 -17.52 7.72 0.11
N HIS A 118 -17.91 7.10 -1.00
CA HIS A 118 -18.00 5.64 -1.08
C HIS A 118 -16.66 5.07 -1.53
N PRO A 119 -16.05 4.17 -0.74
CA PRO A 119 -14.79 3.56 -1.11
C PRO A 119 -14.99 2.73 -2.40
N PRO A 120 -13.98 2.69 -3.30
CA PRO A 120 -13.98 1.79 -4.43
C PRO A 120 -14.06 0.34 -3.94
N LYS A 121 -14.44 -0.58 -4.83
CA LYS A 121 -14.48 -2.00 -4.51
C LYS A 121 -13.08 -2.46 -4.12
N LEU A 122 -12.91 -2.72 -2.84
CA LEU A 122 -11.61 -3.03 -2.27
C LEU A 122 -11.14 -4.41 -2.78
N PRO A 123 -9.81 -4.57 -2.93
CA PRO A 123 -9.22 -5.77 -3.50
C PRO A 123 -9.57 -7.00 -2.66
N ARG A 124 -9.85 -8.13 -3.32
CA ARG A 124 -9.92 -9.41 -2.62
C ARG A 124 -8.50 -9.87 -2.25
N PRO A 125 -8.33 -10.65 -1.17
CA PRO A 125 -7.01 -11.11 -0.72
C PRO A 125 -6.22 -11.84 -1.83
N ASP A 126 -6.90 -12.68 -2.61
CA ASP A 126 -6.36 -13.41 -3.77
C ASP A 126 -5.89 -12.52 -4.93
N GLN A 127 -6.23 -11.22 -4.91
CA GLN A 127 -5.85 -10.27 -5.97
C GLN A 127 -4.65 -9.39 -5.58
N LEU A 128 -4.24 -9.37 -4.31
CA LEU A 128 -3.23 -8.43 -3.83
C LEU A 128 -1.87 -8.65 -4.48
N GLU A 129 -1.50 -9.90 -4.72
CA GLU A 129 -0.27 -10.22 -5.44
C GLU A 129 -0.31 -9.71 -6.89
N THR A 130 -1.40 -10.01 -7.60
CA THR A 130 -1.62 -9.52 -8.97
C THR A 130 -1.51 -7.99 -9.03
N TYR A 131 -2.18 -7.27 -8.12
CA TYR A 131 -2.09 -5.81 -8.07
C TYR A 131 -0.67 -5.33 -7.78
N PHE A 132 0.04 -5.98 -6.85
CA PHE A 132 1.41 -5.63 -6.53
C PHE A 132 2.34 -5.80 -7.74
N ILE A 133 2.23 -6.92 -8.48
CA ILE A 133 3.02 -7.18 -9.69
C ILE A 133 2.71 -6.15 -10.77
N SER A 134 1.44 -5.85 -11.03
CA SER A 134 1.02 -4.83 -12.00
C SER A 134 1.57 -3.45 -11.65
N LEU A 135 1.47 -3.05 -10.37
CA LEU A 135 2.01 -1.79 -9.87
C LEU A 135 3.53 -1.70 -10.01
N GLN A 136 4.25 -2.75 -9.62
CA GLN A 136 5.70 -2.81 -9.79
C GLN A 136 6.10 -2.66 -11.26
N THR A 137 5.41 -3.37 -12.14
CA THR A 137 5.68 -3.35 -13.58
C THR A 137 5.46 -1.96 -14.14
N ALA A 138 4.30 -1.36 -13.87
CA ALA A 138 3.96 0.00 -14.29
C ALA A 138 4.97 1.03 -13.75
N MET A 139 5.39 0.92 -12.48
CA MET A 139 6.39 1.82 -11.91
C MET A 139 7.75 1.70 -12.58
N LEU A 140 8.21 0.48 -12.89
CA LEU A 140 9.48 0.26 -13.58
C LEU A 140 9.45 0.81 -15.00
N GLU A 141 8.35 0.59 -15.73
CA GLU A 141 8.13 1.16 -17.07
C GLU A 141 8.14 2.68 -17.03
N ASP A 142 7.38 3.29 -16.11
CA ASP A 142 7.32 4.75 -15.95
C ASP A 142 8.70 5.34 -15.57
N LEU A 143 9.47 4.65 -14.72
CA LEU A 143 10.82 5.06 -14.35
C LEU A 143 11.77 5.03 -15.56
N GLN A 144 11.70 3.99 -16.40
CA GLN A 144 12.50 3.88 -17.62
C GLN A 144 12.10 4.94 -18.65
N ALA A 145 10.80 5.12 -18.90
CA ALA A 145 10.26 6.11 -19.82
C ALA A 145 10.61 7.55 -19.41
N SER A 146 10.62 7.83 -18.09
CA SER A 146 10.90 9.18 -17.56
C SER A 146 12.29 9.74 -17.89
N ARG A 147 13.21 8.91 -18.39
CA ARG A 147 14.57 9.31 -18.74
C ARG A 147 14.63 10.23 -19.95
N TRP A 148 13.73 10.03 -20.90
CA TRP A 148 13.68 10.75 -22.17
C TRP A 148 12.78 11.99 -22.13
N LEU A 149 12.18 12.26 -20.97
CA LEU A 149 11.28 13.40 -20.79
C LEU A 149 12.04 14.67 -20.43
N SER A 150 11.40 15.81 -20.71
CA SER A 150 11.86 17.11 -20.21
C SER A 150 11.95 17.13 -18.68
N ARG A 151 12.79 18.00 -18.12
CA ARG A 151 12.98 18.14 -16.66
C ARG A 151 11.64 18.30 -15.90
N THR A 152 10.72 19.10 -16.43
CA THR A 152 9.40 19.35 -15.82
C THR A 152 8.55 18.08 -15.81
N GLN A 153 8.45 17.40 -16.95
CA GLN A 153 7.70 16.14 -17.06
C GLN A 153 8.31 15.04 -16.18
N LYS A 154 9.63 14.91 -16.17
CA LYS A 154 10.37 13.97 -15.31
C LYS A 154 10.10 14.22 -13.83
N LYS A 155 10.09 15.48 -13.39
CA LYS A 155 9.76 15.85 -12.00
C LYS A 155 8.32 15.45 -11.65
N ARG A 156 7.36 15.70 -12.54
CA ARG A 156 5.95 15.30 -12.36
C ARG A 156 5.81 13.77 -12.25
N ARG A 157 6.46 13.01 -13.14
CA ARG A 157 6.44 11.54 -13.13
C ARG A 157 7.08 10.95 -11.89
N LYS A 158 8.25 11.45 -11.47
CA LYS A 158 8.90 11.02 -10.23
C LYS A 158 8.01 11.21 -8.99
N ARG A 159 7.21 12.28 -8.94
CA ARG A 159 6.23 12.51 -7.88
C ARG A 159 5.10 11.49 -7.94
N LYS A 160 4.50 11.26 -9.11
CA LYS A 160 3.44 10.24 -9.30
C LYS A 160 3.92 8.86 -8.85
N ILE A 161 5.12 8.46 -9.24
CA ILE A 161 5.74 7.20 -8.82
C ILE A 161 6.00 7.18 -7.31
N ALA A 162 6.41 8.30 -6.70
CA ALA A 162 6.57 8.38 -5.25
C ALA A 162 5.25 8.16 -4.50
N THR A 163 4.18 8.81 -4.95
CA THR A 163 2.83 8.61 -4.41
C THR A 163 2.37 7.17 -4.59
N GLY A 164 2.55 6.59 -5.78
CA GLY A 164 2.18 5.19 -6.03
C GLY A 164 2.92 4.20 -5.13
N ILE A 165 4.23 4.38 -4.92
CA ILE A 165 4.99 3.54 -3.97
C ILE A 165 4.43 3.66 -2.56
N LEU A 166 4.18 4.90 -2.11
CA LEU A 166 3.61 5.18 -0.79
C LEU A 166 2.28 4.45 -0.62
N PHE A 167 1.38 4.61 -1.58
CA PHE A 167 0.03 4.04 -1.53
C PHE A 167 0.04 2.52 -1.66
N THR A 168 0.95 1.95 -2.45
CA THR A 168 1.12 0.49 -2.55
C THR A 168 1.62 -0.10 -1.23
N THR A 169 2.70 0.47 -0.68
CA THR A 169 3.35 -0.06 0.54
C THR A 169 2.48 0.11 1.77
N CYS A 170 1.91 1.31 1.98
CA CYS A 170 0.99 1.53 3.08
C CYS A 170 -0.32 0.79 2.86
N GLY A 171 -0.80 0.69 1.62
CA GLY A 171 -2.03 -0.04 1.28
C GLY A 171 -1.95 -1.50 1.69
N ILE A 172 -0.95 -2.22 1.18
CA ILE A 172 -0.70 -3.62 1.54
C ILE A 172 -0.34 -3.74 3.03
N GLY A 173 0.47 -2.82 3.55
CA GLY A 173 0.87 -2.81 4.95
C GLY A 173 -0.30 -2.69 5.91
N LEU A 174 -1.30 -1.86 5.61
CA LEU A 174 -2.50 -1.69 6.43
C LEU A 174 -3.42 -2.92 6.35
N LEU A 175 -3.55 -3.51 5.14
CA LEU A 175 -4.34 -4.72 4.93
C LEU A 175 -3.76 -5.95 5.65
N ALA A 176 -2.44 -6.01 5.82
CA ALA A 176 -1.78 -7.13 6.51
C ALA A 176 -1.44 -6.85 7.99
N GLY A 177 -1.07 -5.60 8.32
CA GLY A 177 -0.49 -5.19 9.59
C GLY A 177 -1.47 -5.17 10.76
N ASN A 178 -2.77 -5.06 10.49
CA ASN A 178 -3.78 -4.85 11.54
C ASN A 178 -4.36 -6.14 12.15
N THR A 179 -3.84 -7.33 11.81
CA THR A 179 -4.31 -8.59 12.45
C THR A 179 -3.80 -8.81 13.88
N LEU A 180 -3.11 -7.81 14.44
CA LEU A 180 -2.52 -7.85 15.78
C LEU A 180 -3.18 -6.85 16.75
N MET A 181 -4.21 -6.12 16.31
CA MET A 181 -4.91 -5.10 17.11
C MET A 181 -6.38 -5.46 17.31
N ASP A 182 -7.01 -4.76 18.26
CA ASP A 182 -8.42 -4.93 18.58
C ASP A 182 -9.31 -4.88 17.33
N TRP A 183 -10.14 -5.91 17.21
CA TRP A 183 -11.14 -6.18 16.18
C TRP A 183 -11.99 -4.96 15.83
N GLU A 184 -12.22 -4.07 16.80
CA GLU A 184 -12.96 -2.81 16.64
C GLU A 184 -12.51 -2.01 15.41
N TYR A 185 -11.22 -2.01 15.08
CA TYR A 185 -10.66 -1.11 14.06
C TYR A 185 -10.25 -1.77 12.74
N ALA A 186 -10.57 -3.04 12.52
CA ALA A 186 -10.31 -3.75 11.27
C ALA A 186 -10.88 -3.02 10.05
N ALA A 187 -12.06 -2.40 10.19
CA ALA A 187 -12.70 -1.62 9.15
C ALA A 187 -11.85 -0.42 8.68
N THR A 188 -11.14 0.26 9.59
CA THR A 188 -10.32 1.42 9.24
C THR A 188 -9.14 1.04 8.36
N SER A 189 -8.35 0.03 8.75
CA SER A 189 -7.19 -0.39 7.97
C SER A 189 -7.61 -1.01 6.63
N TYR A 190 -8.74 -1.72 6.62
CA TYR A 190 -9.35 -2.22 5.39
C TYR A 190 -9.71 -1.08 4.43
N ILE A 191 -10.40 -0.04 4.92
CA ILE A 191 -10.79 1.12 4.09
C ILE A 191 -9.55 1.90 3.64
N LEU A 192 -8.71 2.38 4.57
CA LEU A 192 -7.55 3.20 4.21
C LEU A 192 -6.56 2.42 3.34
N GLY A 193 -6.28 1.17 3.70
CA GLY A 193 -5.35 0.31 2.99
C GLY A 193 -5.83 -0.04 1.59
N GLY A 194 -7.08 -0.48 1.49
CA GLY A 194 -7.66 -0.82 0.19
C GLY A 194 -7.88 0.41 -0.69
N ASN A 195 -8.29 1.56 -0.15
CA ASN A 195 -8.43 2.80 -0.94
C ASN A 195 -7.09 3.25 -1.50
N ALA A 196 -6.04 3.27 -0.66
CA ALA A 196 -4.71 3.64 -1.12
C ALA A 196 -4.23 2.70 -2.23
N LEU A 197 -4.39 1.40 -2.06
CA LEU A 197 -3.98 0.44 -3.08
C LEU A 197 -4.75 0.61 -4.39
N MET A 198 -6.08 0.76 -4.33
CA MET A 198 -6.89 0.99 -5.53
C MET A 198 -6.56 2.31 -6.21
N GLN A 199 -6.28 3.36 -5.44
CA GLN A 199 -5.83 4.65 -5.98
C GLN A 199 -4.47 4.50 -6.67
N ALA A 200 -3.54 3.72 -6.12
CA ALA A 200 -2.27 3.43 -6.78
C ALA A 200 -2.47 2.68 -8.10
N VAL A 201 -3.36 1.67 -8.12
CA VAL A 201 -3.71 0.89 -9.32
C VAL A 201 -4.25 1.83 -10.39
N GLN A 202 -5.29 2.60 -10.06
CA GLN A 202 -5.91 3.55 -10.98
C GLN A 202 -4.90 4.57 -11.50
N ASP A 203 -4.08 5.14 -10.62
CA ASP A 203 -3.13 6.15 -11.02
C ASP A 203 -2.04 5.58 -11.93
N LEU A 204 -1.47 4.42 -11.63
CA LEU A 204 -0.27 3.94 -12.32
C LEU A 204 -0.56 3.02 -13.51
N THR A 205 -1.62 2.22 -13.44
CA THR A 205 -1.97 1.24 -14.49
C THR A 205 -3.06 1.78 -15.41
N GLY A 206 -3.88 2.72 -14.93
CA GLY A 206 -5.08 3.19 -15.64
C GLY A 206 -6.25 2.22 -15.58
N GLU A 207 -6.11 1.08 -14.88
CA GLU A 207 -7.22 0.17 -14.62
C GLU A 207 -8.23 0.83 -13.69
N GLU A 208 -9.50 0.89 -14.11
CA GLU A 208 -10.59 1.27 -13.21
C GLU A 208 -10.81 0.14 -12.20
N SER A 209 -11.01 0.50 -10.92
CA SER A 209 -11.45 -0.47 -9.91
C SER A 209 -12.68 -1.21 -10.43
N PRO A 210 -12.69 -2.56 -10.45
CA PRO A 210 -13.79 -3.34 -11.00
C PRO A 210 -15.09 -3.22 -10.19
#